data_AF-A0A1F9E9V5-F1
#
_entry.id   AF-A0A1F9E9V5-F1
#
_cell.length_a   1.000
_cell.length_b   1.000
_cell.length_c   1.000
_cell.angle_alpha   90.00
_cell.angle_beta   90.00
_cell.angle_gamma   90.00
#
_symmetry.space_group_name_H-M   'P 1'
#
loop_
_entity.id
_entity.type
_entity.pdbx_description
1 polymer ?
#
loop_
_entity_poly.entity_id
_entity_poly.type
_entity_poly.pdbx_seq_one_letter_code
_entity_poly.pdbx_strand_id
1 'polypeptide(L)'
;MTEVEIREILVQSILTVRKQMNRKHLKDMASFTEDLGFDSMALVALASELEKRFGRSLPLPQWLENQRDKKLTLGSLVDFLYNYINQ
;
A
#
# COMPACT_ATOMS: atom_id res chain seq x y z
N MET A 1 14.04 4.58 -7.51
CA MET A 1 12.80 4.08 -8.15
C MET A 1 11.77 5.19 -8.08
N THR A 2 11.01 5.40 -9.15
CA THR A 2 10.05 6.51 -9.25
C THR A 2 8.77 6.25 -8.45
N GLU A 3 8.08 7.33 -8.09
CA GLU A 3 6.76 7.24 -7.43
C GLU A 3 5.75 6.47 -8.30
N VAL A 4 5.81 6.65 -9.62
CA VAL A 4 4.96 5.94 -10.58
C VAL A 4 5.19 4.44 -10.53
N GLU A 5 6.45 3.99 -10.46
CA GLU A 5 6.77 2.55 -10.35
C GLU A 5 6.27 1.95 -9.02
N ILE A 6 6.44 2.66 -7.90
CA ILE A 6 5.93 2.24 -6.58
C ILE A 6 4.42 2.10 -6.62
N ARG A 7 3.75 3.09 -7.17
CA ARG A 7 2.30 3.12 -7.32
C ARG A 7 1.81 1.94 -8.15
N GLU A 8 2.45 1.65 -9.27
CA GLU A 8 2.10 0.49 -10.09
C GLU A 8 2.29 -0.81 -9.32
N ILE A 9 3.40 -0.99 -8.61
CA ILE A 9 3.64 -2.17 -7.77
C ILE A 9 2.53 -2.30 -6.71
N LEU A 10 2.20 -1.20 -6.01
CA LEU A 10 1.17 -1.19 -4.99
C LEU A 10 -0.21 -1.54 -5.55
N VAL A 11 -0.58 -0.95 -6.69
CA VAL A 11 -1.82 -1.26 -7.39
C VAL A 11 -1.88 -2.75 -7.75
N GLN A 12 -0.80 -3.32 -8.28
CA GLN A 12 -0.75 -4.75 -8.61
C GLN A 12 -0.84 -5.63 -7.36
N SER A 13 -0.20 -5.25 -6.25
CA SER A 13 -0.32 -5.95 -4.97
C SER A 13 -1.77 -5.93 -4.45
N ILE A 14 -2.44 -4.78 -4.51
CA ILE A 14 -3.83 -4.64 -4.10
C ILE A 14 -4.73 -5.53 -4.96
N LEU A 15 -4.56 -5.51 -6.28
CA LEU A 15 -5.34 -6.37 -7.20
C LEU A 15 -5.06 -7.86 -7.00
N THR A 16 -3.86 -8.23 -6.53
CA THR A 16 -3.52 -9.61 -6.19
C THR A 16 -4.24 -10.08 -4.93
N VAL A 17 -4.28 -9.24 -3.90
CA VAL A 17 -4.96 -9.53 -2.62
C VAL A 17 -6.48 -9.45 -2.77
N ARG A 18 -6.99 -8.48 -3.54
CA ARG A 18 -8.41 -8.24 -3.79
C ARG A 18 -8.71 -8.37 -5.29
N LYS A 19 -8.80 -9.60 -5.78
CA LYS A 19 -9.04 -9.92 -7.21
C LYS A 19 -10.30 -9.30 -7.83
N GLN A 20 -11.30 -8.97 -7.01
CA GLN A 20 -12.56 -8.36 -7.46
C GLN A 20 -12.51 -6.82 -7.53
N MET A 21 -11.38 -6.22 -7.12
CA MET A 21 -11.23 -4.78 -7.06
C MET A 21 -10.97 -4.19 -8.44
N ASN A 22 -11.61 -3.05 -8.75
CA ASN A 22 -11.37 -2.32 -9.99
C ASN A 22 -10.29 -1.27 -9.77
N ARG A 23 -9.30 -1.21 -10.69
CA ARG A 23 -8.24 -0.21 -10.69
C ARG A 23 -8.77 1.23 -10.62
N LYS A 24 -9.97 1.50 -11.14
CA LYS A 24 -10.60 2.84 -11.08
C LYS A 24 -10.86 3.36 -9.65
N HIS A 25 -10.94 2.48 -8.66
CA HIS A 25 -11.14 2.85 -7.27
C HIS A 25 -9.81 3.13 -6.53
N LEU A 26 -8.67 2.76 -7.12
CA LEU A 26 -7.34 2.90 -6.53
C LEU A 26 -6.77 4.30 -6.76
N LYS A 27 -7.33 5.27 -6.06
CA LYS A 27 -6.91 6.68 -6.07
C LYS A 27 -6.06 7.01 -4.85
N ASP A 28 -5.28 8.08 -4.92
CA ASP A 28 -4.40 8.50 -3.81
C ASP A 28 -5.09 8.71 -2.48
N MET A 29 -6.30 9.28 -2.53
CA MET A 29 -7.10 9.56 -1.35
C MET A 29 -7.90 8.34 -0.86
N ALA A 30 -7.88 7.22 -1.60
CA ALA A 30 -8.63 6.03 -1.21
C ALA A 30 -8.03 5.43 0.06
N SER A 31 -8.84 5.39 1.11
CA SER A 31 -8.55 4.76 2.38
C SER A 31 -8.56 3.24 2.21
N PHE A 32 -7.50 2.57 2.64
CA PHE A 32 -7.41 1.11 2.65
C PHE A 32 -8.57 0.50 3.42
N THR A 33 -8.91 1.05 4.59
CA THR A 33 -9.95 0.49 5.47
C THR A 33 -11.35 0.92 5.05
N GLU A 34 -11.57 2.21 4.76
CA GLU A 34 -12.91 2.76 4.53
C GLU A 34 -13.38 2.59 3.07
N ASP A 35 -12.50 2.85 2.09
CA ASP A 35 -12.87 2.85 0.67
C ASP A 35 -12.57 1.50 -0.01
N LEU A 36 -11.46 0.87 0.37
CA LEU A 36 -11.00 -0.38 -0.23
C LEU A 36 -11.36 -1.63 0.61
N GLY A 37 -11.92 -1.45 1.81
CA GLY A 37 -12.38 -2.55 2.66
C GLY A 37 -11.27 -3.52 3.08
N PHE A 38 -10.03 -3.04 3.26
CA PHE A 38 -8.95 -3.84 3.81
C PHE A 38 -9.13 -3.97 5.33
N ASP A 39 -9.44 -5.18 5.77
CA ASP A 39 -9.34 -5.56 7.18
C ASP A 39 -7.87 -5.84 7.58
N SER A 40 -7.64 -6.10 8.86
CA SER A 40 -6.30 -6.36 9.40
C SER A 40 -5.59 -7.52 8.69
N MET A 41 -6.31 -8.57 8.30
CA MET A 41 -5.73 -9.72 7.59
C MET A 41 -5.35 -9.34 6.16
N ALA A 42 -6.20 -8.57 5.47
CA ALA A 42 -5.93 -8.08 4.13
C ALA A 42 -4.72 -7.11 4.11
N LEU A 43 -4.54 -6.29 5.15
CA LEU A 43 -3.36 -5.43 5.30
C LEU A 43 -2.08 -6.26 5.48
N VAL A 44 -2.11 -7.33 6.26
CA VAL A 44 -0.97 -8.26 6.41
C VAL A 44 -0.68 -8.98 5.09
N ALA A 45 -1.71 -9.42 4.37
CA ALA A 45 -1.55 -10.04 3.05
C ALA A 45 -0.95 -9.06 2.03
N LEU A 46 -1.39 -7.80 2.05
CA LEU A 46 -0.81 -6.74 1.22
C LEU A 46 0.65 -6.50 1.56
N ALA A 47 0.99 -6.47 2.86
CA ALA A 47 2.36 -6.32 3.30
C ALA A 47 3.27 -7.43 2.75
N SER A 48 2.84 -8.68 2.89
CA SER A 48 3.58 -9.84 2.37
C SER A 48 3.74 -9.80 0.84
N GLU A 49 2.69 -9.43 0.11
CA GLU A 49 2.76 -9.32 -1.36
C GLU A 49 3.67 -8.18 -1.81
N LEU A 50 3.68 -7.05 -1.10
CA LEU A 50 4.62 -5.96 -1.35
C LEU A 50 6.06 -6.42 -1.13
N GLU A 51 6.38 -6.99 0.03
CA GLU A 51 7.74 -7.48 0.33
C GLU A 51 8.24 -8.49 -0.72
N LYS A 52 7.35 -9.39 -1.16
CA LYS A 52 7.63 -10.34 -2.25
C LYS A 52 7.98 -9.63 -3.57
N ARG A 53 7.23 -8.61 -3.96
CA ARG A 53 7.48 -7.85 -5.21
C ARG A 53 8.72 -6.97 -5.13
N PHE A 54 8.99 -6.41 -3.95
CA PHE A 54 10.17 -5.60 -3.69
C PHE A 54 11.43 -6.46 -3.45
N GLY A 55 11.28 -7.76 -3.22
CA GLY A 55 12.38 -8.67 -2.92
C GLY A 55 13.10 -8.36 -1.61
N ARG A 56 12.45 -7.61 -0.71
CA ARG A 56 13.02 -7.15 0.57
C ARG A 56 11.93 -6.87 1.58
N SER A 57 12.29 -6.91 2.86
CA SER A 57 11.36 -6.51 3.92
C SER A 57 11.08 -5.00 3.85
N LEU A 58 9.86 -4.62 4.17
CA LEU A 58 9.40 -3.24 4.15
C LEU A 58 8.93 -2.81 5.54
N PRO A 59 9.19 -1.57 5.96
CA PRO A 59 8.81 -1.05 7.26
C PRO A 59 7.31 -0.69 7.39
N LEU A 60 6.42 -1.57 6.92
CA LEU A 60 4.97 -1.35 6.95
C LEU A 60 4.39 -1.21 8.36
N PRO A 61 4.89 -1.89 9.41
CA PRO A 61 4.48 -1.60 10.79
C PRO A 61 4.73 -0.14 11.19
N GLN A 62 5.87 0.42 10.77
CA GLN A 62 6.23 1.81 11.08
C GLN A 62 5.35 2.79 10.29
N TRP A 63 4.96 2.44 9.06
CA TRP A 63 3.95 3.20 8.33
C TRP A 63 2.61 3.23 9.06
N LEU A 64 2.11 2.08 9.54
CA LEU A 64 0.87 2.02 10.31
C LEU A 64 0.93 2.87 11.59
N GLU A 65 2.06 2.84 12.30
CA GLU A 65 2.28 3.65 13.50
C GLU A 65 2.33 5.16 13.20
N ASN A 66 2.97 5.55 12.09
CA ASN A 66 3.08 6.94 11.66
C ASN A 66 1.75 7.56 11.21
N GLN A 67 0.73 6.74 10.98
CA GLN A 67 -0.58 7.16 10.49
C GLN A 67 -1.67 7.08 11.57
N ARG A 68 -1.33 6.95 12.86
CA ARG A 68 -2.32 6.83 13.95
C ARG A 68 -3.41 7.93 13.93
N ASP A 69 -3.07 9.13 13.47
CA ASP A 69 -3.99 10.28 13.39
C ASP A 69 -4.43 10.63 11.95
N LYS A 70 -4.02 9.83 10.95
CA LYS A 70 -4.23 10.08 9.52
C LYS A 70 -4.87 8.88 8.85
N LYS A 71 -5.57 9.11 7.73
CA LYS A 71 -6.12 8.00 6.95
C LYS A 71 -4.99 7.17 6.32
N LEU A 72 -5.10 5.86 6.44
CA LEU A 72 -4.27 4.90 5.71
C LEU A 72 -4.71 4.92 4.25
N THR A 73 -4.14 5.80 3.43
CA THR A 73 -4.51 5.91 2.03
C THR A 73 -3.47 5.30 1.11
N LEU A 74 -3.86 5.03 -0.14
CA LEU A 74 -2.93 4.57 -1.16
C LEU A 74 -1.76 5.56 -1.34
N GLY A 75 -2.04 6.86 -1.41
CA GLY A 75 -1.02 7.90 -1.55
C GLY A 75 -0.06 7.93 -0.36
N SER A 76 -0.58 7.80 0.87
CA SER A 76 0.28 7.83 2.07
C SER A 76 1.24 6.64 2.14
N LEU A 77 0.85 5.49 1.58
CA LEU A 77 1.74 4.33 1.45
C LEU A 77 2.76 4.52 0.32
N VAL A 78 2.35 5.08 -0.81
CA VAL A 78 3.27 5.40 -1.91
C VAL A 78 4.35 6.37 -1.45
N ASP A 79 3.98 7.46 -0.79
CA ASP A 79 4.91 8.46 -0.25
C ASP A 79 5.89 7.85 0.75
N PHE A 80 5.37 7.02 1.65
CA PHE A 80 6.19 6.32 2.64
C PHE A 80 7.23 5.41 1.98
N LEU A 81 6.78 4.57 1.03
CA LEU A 81 7.66 3.66 0.30
C LEU A 81 8.67 4.43 -0.55
N TYR A 82 8.26 5.52 -1.20
CA TYR A 82 9.15 6.36 -1.99
C TYR A 82 10.27 6.94 -1.15
N ASN A 83 9.92 7.50 0.02
CA ASN A 83 10.90 8.03 0.94
C ASN A 83 11.81 6.93 1.51
N TYR A 84 11.28 5.74 1.82
CA TYR A 84 12.08 4.64 2.35
C TYR A 84 13.01 4.01 1.30
N ILE A 85 12.59 3.96 0.03
CA ILE A 85 13.37 3.30 -1.04
C ILE A 85 14.49 4.19 -1.57
N ASN A 86 14.30 5.51 -1.54
CA ASN A 86 15.28 6.47 -2.06
C ASN A 86 16.13 7.15 -0.96
N GLN A 87 16.03 6.67 0.29
CA GLN A 87 17.00 6.93 1.36
C GLN A 87 18.16 5.95 1.27
#